data_AF-A0AAR2KZB1-F1
#
_entry.id   AF-A0AAR2KZB1-F1
#
_cell.length_a   1.000
_cell.length_b   1.000
_cell.length_c   1.000
_cell.angle_alpha   90.00
_cell.angle_beta   90.00
_cell.angle_gamma   90.00
#
_symmetry.space_group_name_H-M   'P 1'
#
loop_
_entity.id
_entity.type
_entity.pdbx_description
1 polymer ?
#
loop_
_entity_poly.entity_id
_entity_poly.type
_entity_poly.pdbx_seq_one_letter_code
_entity_poly.pdbx_strand_id
1 'polypeptide(L)'
;AYLYWLVDRRHCSLKWQSAVMAIREKINAAIQDMPENDEIKQLLSGSYIHYFHCLRIVEILKGTEASSKNIFGRYSSQRMKDWQEIVSLYEKDNVYLAELASLLSRNVSYEGPALRKQVAKVQQLQQELSRKELECQSGAADMRERYYVSCKQYGIVGENVARELQALVKDLPAVLNDTGKQAACLEQAIQLYTAFTNFVSDWSEPVLPMLSFVQRKGNITVYEWRTGSTPTVIDRPVVEEAPPDTVTEETIDWGDLSIGVGAEEVNFGITVEDSVDWGITLESGKEVSAQTLGFAGPEGVARGEDALSVLEYPKTRSQFVDELMELELFLCQRLSEMSEEGDMVAMSQFQLAPSVIQAQTTQRVQAMLADVRRLLEGLTSLRMQHLFMIQASPRYVERVSDMLRQKLKQADILVLKRASVAEQRQKALEEQAKLEPRIDLLATRTKELQKQIEADISKRYNNRHVNLMGVMV
;
A
#
# COMPACT_ATOMS: atom_id res chain seq x y z
N ALA A 1 -10.60 -10.89 51.48
CA ALA A 1 -11.26 -11.85 52.40
C ALA A 1 -10.32 -12.34 53.51
N TYR A 2 -9.11 -12.81 53.21
CA TYR A 2 -8.18 -13.35 54.21
C TYR A 2 -7.71 -12.35 55.29
N LEU A 3 -7.35 -11.11 54.92
CA LEU A 3 -6.98 -10.07 55.89
C LEU A 3 -8.13 -9.72 56.85
N TYR A 4 -9.36 -9.61 56.33
CA TYR A 4 -10.55 -9.36 57.15
C TYR A 4 -10.82 -10.49 58.13
N TRP A 5 -10.64 -11.75 57.72
CA TRP A 5 -10.77 -12.91 58.60
C TRP A 5 -9.73 -12.90 59.74
N LEU A 6 -8.48 -12.51 59.46
CA LEU A 6 -7.43 -12.38 60.48
C LEU A 6 -7.76 -11.32 61.53
N VAL A 7 -8.31 -10.18 61.10
CA VAL A 7 -8.69 -9.09 62.01
C VAL A 7 -9.94 -9.45 62.83
N ASP A 8 -10.96 -10.03 62.18
CA ASP A 8 -12.23 -10.44 62.82
C ASP A 8 -12.01 -11.48 63.93
N ARG A 9 -11.15 -12.47 63.68
CA ARG A 9 -10.75 -13.47 64.69
C ARG A 9 -9.70 -13.00 65.69
N ARG A 10 -9.37 -11.69 65.69
CA ARG A 10 -8.38 -11.06 66.58
C ARG A 10 -6.99 -11.71 66.49
N HIS A 11 -6.63 -12.25 65.33
CA HIS A 11 -5.29 -12.78 65.10
C HIS A 11 -4.25 -11.67 64.95
N CYS A 12 -4.65 -10.46 64.55
CA CYS A 12 -3.78 -9.28 64.43
C CYS A 12 -4.51 -7.98 64.77
N SER A 13 -3.74 -6.93 65.10
CA SER A 13 -4.27 -5.59 65.42
C SER A 13 -4.67 -4.80 64.18
N LEU A 14 -5.70 -3.93 64.31
CA LEU A 14 -6.09 -2.96 63.27
C LEU A 14 -5.02 -1.88 63.00
N LYS A 15 -4.06 -1.69 63.91
CA LYS A 15 -2.97 -0.71 63.79
C LYS A 15 -1.68 -1.31 63.21
N TRP A 16 -1.79 -2.39 62.44
CA TRP A 16 -0.61 -3.11 61.92
C TRP A 16 0.21 -2.28 60.93
N GLN A 17 -0.38 -1.33 60.20
CA GLN A 17 0.33 -0.55 59.18
C GLN A 17 1.47 0.30 59.76
N SER A 18 1.25 0.98 60.89
CA SER A 18 2.29 1.79 61.53
C SER A 18 3.41 0.92 62.12
N ALA A 19 3.06 -0.27 62.63
CA ALA A 19 4.04 -1.24 63.09
C ALA A 19 4.90 -1.76 61.92
N VAL A 20 4.29 -2.07 60.78
CA VAL A 20 5.02 -2.46 59.55
C VAL A 20 5.96 -1.35 59.09
N MET A 21 5.55 -0.07 59.10
CA MET A 21 6.44 1.04 58.72
C MET A 21 7.69 1.10 59.59
N ALA A 22 7.54 0.99 60.92
CA ALA A 22 8.69 0.98 61.83
C ALA A 22 9.61 -0.24 61.61
N ILE A 23 9.03 -1.40 61.32
CA ILE A 23 9.79 -2.62 60.99
C ILE A 23 10.55 -2.43 59.67
N ARG A 24 9.93 -1.79 58.67
CA ARG A 24 10.56 -1.49 57.37
C ARG A 24 11.76 -0.58 57.50
N GLU A 25 11.69 0.45 58.34
CA GLU A 25 12.81 1.33 58.63
C GLU A 25 13.99 0.55 59.24
N LYS A 26 13.70 -0.35 60.21
CA LYS A 26 14.71 -1.22 60.79
C LYS A 26 15.30 -2.22 59.79
N ILE A 27 14.48 -2.80 58.91
CA ILE A 27 14.95 -3.67 57.83
C ILE A 27 15.92 -2.89 56.92
N ASN A 28 15.56 -1.68 56.50
CA ASN A 28 16.41 -0.86 55.62
C ASN A 28 17.76 -0.51 56.26
N ALA A 29 17.77 -0.26 57.58
CA ALA A 29 19.01 -0.05 58.34
C ALA A 29 19.83 -1.34 58.45
N ALA A 30 19.20 -2.46 58.82
CA ALA A 30 19.87 -3.74 59.01
C ALA A 30 20.48 -4.29 57.70
N ILE A 31 19.85 -4.07 56.54
CA ILE A 31 20.34 -4.51 55.23
C ILE A 31 21.71 -3.91 54.87
N GLN A 32 22.07 -2.75 55.44
CA GLN A 32 23.37 -2.13 55.17
C GLN A 32 24.54 -2.94 55.76
N ASP A 33 24.28 -3.78 56.77
CA ASP A 33 25.27 -4.63 57.43
C ASP A 33 24.97 -6.12 57.18
N MET A 34 25.14 -6.59 55.94
CA MET A 34 24.97 -8.00 55.55
C MET A 34 26.31 -8.73 55.36
N PRO A 35 26.43 -10.02 55.72
CA PRO A 35 27.59 -10.81 55.36
C PRO A 35 27.58 -11.16 53.87
N GLU A 36 28.76 -11.43 53.31
CA GLU A 36 28.88 -11.98 51.96
C GLU A 36 28.38 -13.43 51.96
N ASN A 37 27.10 -13.60 51.64
CA ASN A 37 26.45 -14.90 51.50
C ASN A 37 25.52 -14.86 50.29
N ASP A 38 25.69 -15.80 49.36
CA ASP A 38 24.95 -15.82 48.10
C ASP A 38 23.45 -16.07 48.28
N GLU A 39 23.05 -16.82 49.31
CA GLU A 39 21.64 -17.05 49.64
C GLU A 39 21.00 -15.77 50.20
N ILE A 40 21.71 -15.04 51.07
CA ILE A 40 21.25 -13.73 51.55
C ILE A 40 21.15 -12.73 50.40
N LYS A 41 22.14 -12.68 49.50
CA LYS A 41 22.09 -11.84 48.30
C LYS A 41 20.88 -12.17 47.43
N GLN A 42 20.56 -13.44 47.23
CA GLN A 42 19.37 -13.87 46.49
C GLN A 42 18.07 -13.44 47.19
N LEU A 43 17.95 -13.65 48.51
CA LEU A 43 16.78 -13.25 49.29
C LEU A 43 16.52 -11.75 49.25
N LEU A 44 17.59 -10.94 49.21
CA LEU A 44 17.53 -9.48 49.14
C LEU A 44 17.38 -8.94 47.69
N SER A 45 17.59 -9.78 46.68
CA SER A 45 17.56 -9.34 45.27
C SER A 45 16.12 -9.13 44.75
N GLY A 46 15.76 -7.86 44.51
CA GLY A 46 14.55 -7.46 43.80
C GLY A 46 13.24 -7.97 44.43
N SER A 47 13.23 -8.26 45.72
CA SER A 47 12.10 -8.81 46.47
C SER A 47 11.63 -7.83 47.55
N TYR A 48 10.34 -7.86 47.87
CA TYR A 48 9.82 -7.19 49.04
C TYR A 48 10.10 -8.08 50.27
N ILE A 49 11.06 -7.67 51.11
CA ILE A 49 11.57 -8.48 52.23
C ILE A 49 10.53 -8.55 53.35
N HIS A 50 9.80 -9.64 53.49
CA HIS A 50 8.80 -9.83 54.55
C HIS A 50 9.27 -10.77 55.67
N TYR A 51 8.41 -11.03 56.64
CA TYR A 51 8.71 -11.86 57.83
C TYR A 51 9.45 -13.19 57.54
N PHE A 52 8.96 -14.02 56.62
CA PHE A 52 9.65 -15.29 56.29
C PHE A 52 11.07 -15.11 55.73
N HIS A 53 11.33 -14.02 54.99
CA HIS A 53 12.69 -13.69 54.57
C HIS A 53 13.56 -13.33 55.79
N CYS A 54 13.02 -12.56 56.74
CA CYS A 54 13.71 -12.21 57.98
C CYS A 54 14.02 -13.46 58.82
N LEU A 55 13.09 -14.41 58.91
CA LEU A 55 13.31 -15.70 59.57
C LEU A 55 14.45 -16.49 58.91
N ARG A 56 14.46 -16.56 57.58
CA ARG A 56 15.51 -17.27 56.84
C ARG A 56 16.87 -16.59 57.01
N ILE A 57 16.92 -15.26 56.99
CA ILE A 57 18.15 -14.50 57.26
C ILE A 57 18.66 -14.80 58.67
N VAL A 58 17.80 -14.77 59.69
CA VAL A 58 18.18 -15.15 61.07
C VAL A 58 18.69 -16.59 61.13
N GLU A 59 18.08 -17.53 60.40
CA GLU A 59 18.54 -18.92 60.33
C GLU A 59 19.93 -19.05 59.71
N ILE A 60 20.20 -18.35 58.59
CA ILE A 60 21.51 -18.33 57.95
C ILE A 60 22.55 -17.72 58.91
N LEU A 61 22.21 -16.62 59.57
CA LEU A 61 23.08 -15.96 60.55
C LEU A 61 23.43 -16.86 61.74
N LYS A 62 22.51 -17.72 62.20
CA LYS A 62 22.82 -18.73 63.25
C LYS A 62 23.91 -19.70 62.81
N GLY A 63 23.96 -20.05 61.52
CA GLY A 63 24.99 -20.93 60.95
C GLY A 63 26.32 -20.21 60.74
N THR A 64 26.29 -18.99 60.19
CA THR A 64 27.51 -18.22 59.87
C THR A 64 28.17 -17.58 61.08
N GLU A 65 27.41 -17.29 62.15
CA GLU A 65 27.89 -16.59 63.35
C GLU A 65 27.88 -17.49 64.61
N ALA A 66 27.93 -18.81 64.42
CA ALA A 66 27.85 -19.82 65.50
C ALA A 66 28.91 -19.65 66.60
N SER A 67 30.06 -19.03 66.29
CA SER A 67 31.17 -18.73 67.21
C SER A 67 30.99 -17.46 68.06
N SER A 68 29.96 -16.65 67.81
CA SER A 68 29.75 -15.34 68.46
C SER A 68 28.84 -15.39 69.70
N LYS A 69 28.71 -16.54 70.38
CA LYS A 69 27.86 -16.66 71.57
C LYS A 69 28.60 -16.22 72.84
N ASN A 70 28.00 -15.34 73.61
CA ASN A 70 28.47 -14.96 74.95
C ASN A 70 28.31 -16.14 75.93
N ILE A 71 28.96 -16.06 77.10
CA ILE A 71 28.98 -17.08 78.16
C ILE A 71 27.57 -17.55 78.61
N PHE A 72 26.53 -16.76 78.33
CA PHE A 72 25.11 -17.07 78.59
C PHE A 72 24.34 -17.64 77.37
N GLY A 73 25.03 -18.05 76.31
CA GLY A 73 24.43 -18.64 75.10
C GLY A 73 23.73 -17.65 74.15
N ARG A 74 23.82 -16.34 74.41
CA ARG A 74 23.24 -15.28 73.56
C ARG A 74 24.22 -14.82 72.50
N TYR A 75 23.76 -14.59 71.27
CA TYR A 75 24.58 -14.05 70.17
C TYR A 75 25.03 -12.61 70.49
N SER A 76 26.30 -12.30 70.22
CA SER A 76 26.92 -11.03 70.58
C SER A 76 26.96 -10.02 69.43
N SER A 77 26.90 -10.49 68.19
CA SER A 77 26.91 -9.66 66.97
C SER A 77 25.73 -8.71 66.90
N GLN A 78 25.99 -7.48 66.46
CA GLN A 78 24.96 -6.44 66.32
C GLN A 78 23.95 -6.84 65.23
N ARG A 79 24.45 -7.29 64.08
CA ARG A 79 23.64 -7.85 62.99
C ARG A 79 22.61 -8.88 63.45
N MET A 80 23.03 -9.91 64.19
CA MET A 80 22.10 -10.94 64.67
C MET A 80 21.06 -10.35 65.63
N LYS A 81 21.46 -9.41 66.49
CA LYS A 81 20.52 -8.71 67.39
C LYS A 81 19.49 -7.90 66.59
N ASP A 82 19.92 -7.20 65.55
CA ASP A 82 19.05 -6.35 64.73
C ASP A 82 18.00 -7.20 63.99
N TRP A 83 18.41 -8.32 63.37
CA TRP A 83 17.47 -9.23 62.70
C TRP A 83 16.57 -9.99 63.67
N GLN A 84 17.06 -10.36 64.86
CA GLN A 84 16.22 -10.91 65.91
C GLN A 84 15.21 -9.90 66.44
N GLU A 85 15.59 -8.63 66.58
CA GLU A 85 14.68 -7.55 66.97
C GLU A 85 13.58 -7.38 65.90
N ILE A 86 13.94 -7.32 64.61
CA ILE A 86 13.00 -7.24 63.48
C ILE A 86 11.99 -8.40 63.53
N VAL A 87 12.45 -9.64 63.73
CA VAL A 87 11.57 -10.81 63.87
C VAL A 87 10.65 -10.65 65.09
N SER A 88 11.18 -10.22 66.24
CA SER A 88 10.37 -10.03 67.45
C SER A 88 9.28 -8.96 67.29
N LEU A 89 9.57 -7.89 66.53
CA LEU A 89 8.61 -6.83 66.22
C LEU A 89 7.51 -7.32 65.28
N TYR A 90 7.84 -8.21 64.34
CA TYR A 90 6.87 -8.87 63.48
C TYR A 90 5.95 -9.82 64.25
N GLU A 91 6.50 -10.61 65.19
CA GLU A 91 5.77 -11.56 66.02
C GLU A 91 4.89 -10.87 67.06
N LYS A 92 5.31 -9.69 67.55
CA LYS A 92 4.50 -8.86 68.44
C LYS A 92 3.17 -8.52 67.76
N ASP A 93 2.07 -8.82 68.45
CA ASP A 93 0.69 -8.64 67.96
C ASP A 93 0.41 -9.33 66.60
N ASN A 94 1.23 -10.31 66.22
CA ASN A 94 1.25 -11.01 64.93
C ASN A 94 1.13 -10.08 63.71
N VAL A 95 1.84 -8.94 63.73
CA VAL A 95 1.82 -7.93 62.66
C VAL A 95 2.15 -8.55 61.29
N TYR A 96 3.03 -9.54 61.24
CA TYR A 96 3.39 -10.23 60.01
C TYR A 96 2.21 -10.88 59.29
N LEU A 97 1.20 -11.42 60.00
CA LEU A 97 0.05 -12.06 59.36
C LEU A 97 -0.74 -11.06 58.53
N ALA A 98 -0.90 -9.83 59.03
CA ALA A 98 -1.59 -8.76 58.33
C ALA A 98 -0.81 -8.28 57.11
N GLU A 99 0.52 -8.10 57.24
CA GLU A 99 1.39 -7.70 56.12
C GLU A 99 1.38 -8.75 55.00
N LEU A 100 1.56 -10.03 55.34
CA LEU A 100 1.58 -11.12 54.35
C LEU A 100 0.21 -11.31 53.67
N ALA A 101 -0.89 -11.18 54.41
CA ALA A 101 -2.24 -11.23 53.85
C ALA A 101 -2.50 -10.05 52.90
N SER A 102 -2.03 -8.85 53.27
CA SER A 102 -2.11 -7.67 52.40
C SER A 102 -1.27 -7.83 51.14
N LEU A 103 -0.04 -8.33 51.27
CA LEU A 103 0.88 -8.58 50.16
C LEU A 103 0.32 -9.63 49.19
N LEU A 104 -0.16 -10.77 49.70
CA LEU A 104 -0.80 -11.81 48.89
C LEU A 104 -2.01 -11.27 48.13
N SER A 105 -2.86 -10.49 48.82
CA SER A 105 -4.02 -9.85 48.18
C SER A 105 -3.60 -8.86 47.10
N ARG A 106 -2.52 -8.09 47.32
CA ARG A 106 -2.03 -7.13 46.33
C ARG A 106 -1.51 -7.81 45.06
N ASN A 107 -0.74 -8.89 45.23
CA ASN A 107 -0.19 -9.66 44.12
C ASN A 107 -1.29 -10.26 43.25
N VAL A 108 -2.29 -10.90 43.88
CA VAL A 108 -3.36 -11.62 43.17
C VAL A 108 -4.40 -10.67 42.58
N SER A 109 -4.79 -9.62 43.31
CA SER A 109 -5.90 -8.76 42.90
C SER A 109 -5.49 -7.58 42.03
N TYR A 110 -4.21 -7.16 42.08
CA TYR A 110 -3.75 -5.96 41.39
C TYR A 110 -2.51 -6.20 40.51
N GLU A 111 -1.39 -6.65 41.08
CA GLU A 111 -0.11 -6.72 40.35
C GLU A 111 -0.14 -7.74 39.21
N GLY A 112 -0.58 -8.98 39.49
CA GLY A 112 -0.69 -10.04 38.48
C GLY A 112 -1.64 -9.68 37.34
N PRO A 113 -2.89 -9.26 37.63
CA PRO A 113 -3.82 -8.78 36.62
C PRO A 113 -3.30 -7.58 35.83
N ALA A 114 -2.62 -6.62 36.47
CA ALA A 114 -2.06 -5.45 35.79
C ALA A 114 -0.96 -5.84 34.79
N LEU A 115 -0.03 -6.72 35.19
CA LEU A 115 1.02 -7.22 34.30
C LEU A 115 0.44 -8.03 33.13
N ARG A 116 -0.53 -8.91 33.40
CA ARG A 116 -1.24 -9.65 32.34
C ARG A 116 -1.95 -8.72 31.36
N LYS A 117 -2.60 -7.67 31.87
CA LYS A 117 -3.26 -6.66 31.04
C LYS A 117 -2.24 -5.90 30.18
N GLN A 118 -1.06 -5.61 30.71
CA GLN A 118 0.02 -4.97 29.94
C GLN A 118 0.50 -5.90 28.82
N VAL A 119 0.74 -7.18 29.10
CA VAL A 119 1.11 -8.17 28.06
C VAL A 119 0.04 -8.28 27.00
N ALA A 120 -1.24 -8.39 27.38
CA ALA A 120 -2.35 -8.45 26.42
C ALA A 120 -2.41 -7.20 25.52
N LYS A 121 -2.16 -6.01 26.07
CA LYS A 121 -2.09 -4.77 25.29
C LYS A 121 -0.95 -4.78 24.27
N VAL A 122 0.22 -5.25 24.68
CA VAL A 122 1.41 -5.36 23.81
C VAL A 122 1.20 -6.43 22.73
N GLN A 123 0.54 -7.54 23.04
CA GLN A 123 0.16 -8.57 22.08
C GLN A 123 -0.86 -8.06 21.05
N GLN A 124 -1.88 -7.33 21.51
CA GLN A 124 -2.85 -6.70 20.62
C GLN A 124 -2.16 -5.70 19.67
N LEU A 125 -1.27 -4.86 20.21
CA LEU A 125 -0.48 -3.92 19.39
C LEU A 125 0.35 -4.65 18.33
N GLN A 126 0.99 -5.77 18.67
CA GLN A 126 1.74 -6.57 17.70
C GLN A 126 0.85 -7.14 16.59
N GLN A 127 -0.36 -7.61 16.91
CA GLN A 127 -1.31 -8.09 15.92
C GLN A 127 -1.76 -6.96 14.96
N GLU A 128 -2.05 -5.79 15.51
CA GLU A 128 -2.40 -4.60 14.72
C GLU A 128 -1.26 -4.15 13.82
N LEU A 129 -0.02 -4.12 14.32
CA LEU A 129 1.17 -3.79 13.54
C LEU A 129 1.43 -4.83 12.45
N SER A 130 1.28 -6.12 12.75
CA SER A 130 1.41 -7.20 11.76
C SER A 130 0.37 -7.08 10.64
N ARG A 131 -0.87 -6.68 10.96
CA ARG A 131 -1.89 -6.41 9.95
C ARG A 131 -1.50 -5.21 9.08
N LYS A 132 -1.05 -4.12 9.69
CA LYS A 132 -0.57 -2.92 8.98
C LYS A 132 0.63 -3.20 8.07
N GLU A 133 1.56 -4.06 8.48
CA GLU A 133 2.67 -4.49 7.61
C GLU A 133 2.16 -5.19 6.34
N LEU A 134 1.18 -6.09 6.49
CA LEU A 134 0.57 -6.81 5.37
C LEU A 134 -0.17 -5.85 4.44
N GLU A 135 -0.95 -4.91 5.00
CA GLU A 135 -1.65 -3.86 4.24
C GLU A 135 -0.67 -2.98 3.46
N CYS A 136 0.45 -2.57 4.05
CA CYS A 136 1.49 -1.80 3.36
C CYS A 136 2.16 -2.64 2.24
N GLN A 137 2.39 -3.93 2.49
CA GLN A 137 2.96 -4.84 1.49
C GLN A 137 2.01 -5.04 0.29
N SER A 138 0.73 -5.32 0.55
CA SER A 138 -0.26 -5.48 -0.52
C SER A 138 -0.49 -4.17 -1.26
N GLY A 139 -0.54 -3.04 -0.56
CA GLY A 139 -0.68 -1.72 -1.18
C GLY A 139 0.52 -1.36 -2.07
N ALA A 140 1.75 -1.67 -1.65
CA ALA A 140 2.94 -1.45 -2.47
C ALA A 140 2.92 -2.33 -3.74
N ALA A 141 2.46 -3.58 -3.62
CA ALA A 141 2.33 -4.49 -4.75
C ALA A 141 1.26 -4.00 -5.75
N ASP A 142 0.10 -3.58 -5.27
CA ASP A 142 -0.99 -3.03 -6.08
C ASP A 142 -0.53 -1.77 -6.84
N MET A 143 0.16 -0.84 -6.17
CA MET A 143 0.71 0.35 -6.85
C MET A 143 1.71 0.01 -7.96
N ARG A 144 2.56 -1.00 -7.75
CA ARG A 144 3.48 -1.49 -8.79
C ARG A 144 2.74 -2.19 -9.92
N GLU A 145 1.72 -2.98 -9.61
CA GLU A 145 0.89 -3.62 -10.64
C GLU A 145 0.18 -2.58 -11.51
N ARG A 146 -0.43 -1.56 -10.89
CA ARG A 146 -1.05 -0.42 -11.59
C ARG A 146 -0.05 0.36 -12.45
N TYR A 147 1.20 0.47 -12.01
CA TYR A 147 2.27 1.04 -12.84
C TYR A 147 2.49 0.19 -14.10
N TYR A 148 2.73 -1.11 -13.96
CA TYR A 148 3.01 -1.99 -15.10
C TYR A 148 1.81 -2.15 -16.04
N VAL A 149 0.58 -2.16 -15.52
CA VAL A 149 -0.63 -2.15 -16.35
C VAL A 149 -0.71 -0.86 -17.18
N SER A 150 -0.44 0.30 -16.59
CA SER A 150 -0.37 1.55 -17.35
C SER A 150 0.77 1.55 -18.37
N CYS A 151 1.96 1.06 -18.03
CA CYS A 151 3.06 0.91 -18.99
C CYS A 151 2.65 0.05 -20.21
N LYS A 152 1.94 -1.07 -19.98
CA LYS A 152 1.39 -1.90 -21.06
C LYS A 152 0.39 -1.16 -21.94
N GLN A 153 -0.47 -0.30 -21.38
CA GLN A 153 -1.43 0.50 -22.14
C GLN A 153 -0.72 1.48 -23.10
N TYR A 154 0.42 2.03 -22.70
CA TYR A 154 1.26 2.86 -23.56
C TYR A 154 2.16 2.05 -24.51
N GLY A 155 2.28 0.73 -24.32
CA GLY A 155 3.17 -0.12 -25.10
C GLY A 155 4.64 0.02 -24.73
N ILE A 156 4.92 0.38 -23.47
CA ILE A 156 6.27 0.55 -22.92
C ILE A 156 6.54 -0.51 -21.82
N VAL A 157 7.82 -0.80 -21.59
CA VAL A 157 8.31 -1.69 -20.53
C VAL A 157 8.32 -0.94 -19.19
N GLY A 158 8.66 0.35 -19.21
CA GLY A 158 8.70 1.21 -18.02
C GLY A 158 10.04 1.20 -17.29
N GLU A 159 11.15 1.05 -18.00
CA GLU A 159 12.50 1.26 -17.46
C GLU A 159 12.89 2.74 -17.55
N ASN A 160 12.68 3.35 -18.72
CA ASN A 160 12.80 4.80 -18.92
C ASN A 160 11.59 5.30 -19.72
N VAL A 161 10.54 5.66 -18.99
CA VAL A 161 9.24 6.07 -19.56
C VAL A 161 9.41 7.17 -20.61
N ALA A 162 10.17 8.22 -20.33
CA ALA A 162 10.34 9.34 -21.26
C ALA A 162 10.99 8.89 -22.59
N ARG A 163 12.07 8.11 -22.53
CA ARG A 163 12.75 7.60 -23.72
C ARG A 163 11.91 6.59 -24.49
N GLU A 164 11.25 5.68 -23.80
CA GLU A 164 10.42 4.66 -24.43
C GLU A 164 9.22 5.29 -25.16
N LEU A 165 8.56 6.28 -24.55
CA LEU A 165 7.49 7.03 -25.20
C LEU A 165 7.99 7.81 -26.42
N GLN A 166 9.17 8.44 -26.33
CA GLN A 166 9.78 9.13 -27.48
C GLN A 166 10.16 8.16 -28.62
N ALA A 167 10.67 6.97 -28.29
CA ALA A 167 11.00 5.96 -29.29
C ALA A 167 9.76 5.53 -30.09
N LEU A 168 8.62 5.32 -29.40
CA LEU A 168 7.37 4.97 -30.07
C LEU A 168 6.89 6.04 -31.07
N VAL A 169 7.17 7.32 -30.80
CA VAL A 169 6.83 8.43 -31.72
C VAL A 169 7.74 8.44 -32.93
N LYS A 170 9.01 8.05 -32.78
CA LYS A 170 9.95 7.92 -33.92
C LYS A 170 9.50 6.84 -34.90
N ASP A 171 8.85 5.79 -34.41
CA ASP A 171 8.34 4.69 -35.23
C ASP A 171 6.96 4.97 -35.85
N LEU A 172 6.22 5.95 -35.32
CA LEU A 172 4.87 6.31 -35.77
C LEU A 172 4.75 6.60 -37.29
N PRO A 173 5.67 7.36 -37.94
CA PRO A 173 5.59 7.60 -39.38
C PRO A 173 5.65 6.31 -40.21
N ALA A 174 6.42 5.32 -39.77
CA ALA A 174 6.51 4.03 -40.46
C ALA A 174 5.19 3.24 -40.34
N VAL A 175 4.59 3.22 -39.14
CA VAL A 175 3.27 2.61 -38.89
C VAL A 175 2.20 3.26 -39.77
N LEU A 176 2.15 4.59 -39.84
CA LEU A 176 1.20 5.33 -40.66
C LEU A 176 1.41 5.10 -42.17
N ASN A 177 2.67 4.97 -42.61
CA ASN A 177 2.97 4.61 -43.99
C ASN A 177 2.45 3.22 -44.36
N ASP A 178 2.58 2.26 -43.46
CA ASP A 178 2.05 0.92 -43.70
C ASP A 178 0.53 0.90 -43.67
N THR A 179 -0.13 1.66 -42.79
CA THR A 179 -1.60 1.87 -42.84
C THR A 179 -2.04 2.48 -44.16
N GLY A 180 -1.31 3.49 -44.66
CA GLY A 180 -1.60 4.10 -45.96
C GLY A 180 -1.46 3.12 -47.13
N LYS A 181 -0.48 2.21 -47.10
CA LYS A 181 -0.36 1.13 -48.10
C LYS A 181 -1.50 0.12 -47.99
N GLN A 182 -1.91 -0.23 -46.78
CA GLN A 182 -3.01 -1.16 -46.55
C GLN A 182 -4.34 -0.62 -47.07
N ALA A 183 -4.54 0.71 -47.10
CA ALA A 183 -5.73 1.32 -47.69
C ALA A 183 -6.00 0.91 -49.15
N ALA A 184 -4.99 0.41 -49.88
CA ALA A 184 -5.15 -0.15 -51.22
C ALA A 184 -6.19 -1.29 -51.28
N CYS A 185 -6.39 -2.07 -50.21
CA CYS A 185 -7.37 -3.15 -50.19
C CYS A 185 -8.83 -2.66 -50.25
N LEU A 186 -9.08 -1.37 -49.97
CA LEU A 186 -10.41 -0.79 -49.90
C LEU A 186 -11.00 -0.42 -51.27
N GLU A 187 -10.26 -0.62 -52.36
CA GLU A 187 -10.70 -0.24 -53.72
C GLU A 187 -12.12 -0.75 -54.04
N GLN A 188 -12.39 -2.02 -53.76
CA GLN A 188 -13.68 -2.63 -54.07
C GLN A 188 -14.81 -2.09 -53.19
N ALA A 189 -14.51 -1.78 -51.92
CA ALA A 189 -15.48 -1.23 -50.98
C ALA A 189 -15.87 0.21 -51.36
N ILE A 190 -14.88 1.02 -51.75
CA ILE A 190 -15.10 2.38 -52.24
C ILE A 190 -15.90 2.35 -53.55
N GLN A 191 -15.54 1.49 -54.51
CA GLN A 191 -16.28 1.33 -55.77
C GLN A 191 -17.74 0.92 -55.53
N LEU A 192 -17.97 0.00 -54.59
CA LEU A 192 -19.32 -0.41 -54.21
C LEU A 192 -20.11 0.75 -53.61
N TYR A 193 -19.50 1.51 -52.69
CA TYR A 193 -20.13 2.67 -52.06
C TYR A 193 -20.49 3.74 -53.09
N THR A 194 -19.55 4.12 -53.96
CA THR A 194 -19.78 5.09 -55.03
C THR A 194 -20.89 4.65 -55.99
N ALA A 195 -20.88 3.39 -56.42
CA ALA A 195 -21.94 2.88 -57.28
C ALA A 195 -23.31 2.95 -56.59
N PHE A 196 -23.34 2.67 -55.28
CA PHE A 196 -24.56 2.67 -54.48
C PHE A 196 -25.13 4.07 -54.27
N THR A 197 -24.29 5.05 -53.90
CA THR A 197 -24.71 6.45 -53.73
C THR A 197 -25.23 7.06 -55.03
N ASN A 198 -24.59 6.73 -56.15
CA ASN A 198 -25.01 7.20 -57.46
C ASN A 198 -26.35 6.56 -57.87
N PHE A 199 -26.54 5.27 -57.59
CA PHE A 199 -27.77 4.57 -57.96
C PHE A 199 -28.98 4.98 -57.10
N VAL A 200 -28.79 5.15 -55.80
CA VAL A 200 -29.91 5.42 -54.87
C VAL A 200 -30.25 6.91 -54.76
N SER A 201 -29.27 7.80 -54.93
CA SER A 201 -29.43 9.22 -54.63
C SER A 201 -29.07 10.16 -55.78
N ASP A 202 -28.72 9.64 -56.96
CA ASP A 202 -28.19 10.43 -58.08
C ASP A 202 -27.04 11.38 -57.66
N TRP A 203 -26.26 10.95 -56.64
CA TRP A 203 -25.16 11.75 -56.11
C TRP A 203 -24.07 11.89 -57.18
N SER A 204 -23.62 13.12 -57.44
CA SER A 204 -22.66 13.41 -58.52
C SER A 204 -21.30 13.88 -58.01
N GLU A 205 -21.18 14.17 -56.72
CA GLU A 205 -19.92 14.61 -56.12
C GLU A 205 -19.05 13.41 -55.69
N PRO A 206 -17.72 13.57 -55.61
CA PRO A 206 -16.83 12.52 -55.12
C PRO A 206 -17.18 12.12 -53.68
N VAL A 207 -17.44 10.83 -53.47
CA VAL A 207 -17.61 10.25 -52.13
C VAL A 207 -16.26 9.82 -51.56
N LEU A 208 -16.11 9.93 -50.24
CA LEU A 208 -14.91 9.52 -49.50
C LEU A 208 -13.59 10.07 -50.13
N PRO A 209 -13.46 11.40 -50.31
CA PRO A 209 -12.34 11.99 -51.04
C PRO A 209 -10.97 11.74 -50.40
N MET A 210 -10.87 11.76 -49.06
CA MET A 210 -9.60 11.51 -48.36
C MET A 210 -9.21 10.03 -48.42
N LEU A 211 -10.16 9.14 -48.17
CA LEU A 211 -9.98 7.69 -48.24
C LEU A 211 -9.58 7.26 -49.65
N SER A 212 -10.26 7.78 -50.68
CA SER A 212 -9.94 7.54 -52.08
C SER A 212 -8.56 8.06 -52.46
N PHE A 213 -8.15 9.19 -51.90
CA PHE A 213 -6.82 9.75 -52.14
C PHE A 213 -5.72 8.85 -51.55
N VAL A 214 -5.84 8.50 -50.27
CA VAL A 214 -4.88 7.63 -49.57
C VAL A 214 -4.86 6.21 -50.19
N GLN A 215 -6.01 5.69 -50.63
CA GLN A 215 -6.08 4.39 -51.32
C GLN A 215 -5.23 4.37 -52.61
N ARG A 216 -5.16 5.49 -53.36
CA ARG A 216 -4.43 5.58 -54.64
C ARG A 216 -2.97 5.99 -54.47
N LYS A 217 -2.70 6.91 -53.55
CA LYS A 217 -1.39 7.57 -53.40
C LYS A 217 -0.62 7.12 -52.16
N GLY A 218 -1.27 6.44 -51.22
CA GLY A 218 -0.70 6.08 -49.92
C GLY A 218 -0.60 7.28 -48.98
N ASN A 219 0.17 7.10 -47.90
CA ASN A 219 0.41 8.15 -46.91
C ASN A 219 1.52 9.10 -47.37
N ILE A 220 1.14 10.13 -48.13
CA ILE A 220 2.06 11.16 -48.62
C ILE A 220 1.98 12.45 -47.78
N THR A 221 2.80 13.45 -48.09
CA THR A 221 2.80 14.73 -47.36
C THR A 221 1.54 15.55 -47.62
N VAL A 222 1.15 16.37 -46.64
CA VAL A 222 0.06 17.35 -46.79
C VAL A 222 0.38 18.34 -47.91
N TYR A 223 1.66 18.68 -48.11
CA TYR A 223 2.11 19.48 -49.26
C TYR A 223 1.69 18.86 -50.60
N GLU A 224 2.00 17.57 -50.82
CA GLU A 224 1.69 16.89 -52.07
C GLU A 224 0.18 16.74 -52.27
N TRP A 225 -0.57 16.50 -51.18
CA TRP A 225 -2.04 16.48 -51.22
C TRP A 225 -2.64 17.83 -51.62
N ARG A 226 -2.13 18.95 -51.08
CA ARG A 226 -2.65 20.30 -51.38
C ARG A 226 -2.24 20.82 -52.76
N THR A 227 -1.00 20.55 -53.18
CA THR A 227 -0.40 21.15 -54.38
C THR A 227 -0.39 20.23 -55.59
N GLY A 228 -0.62 18.93 -55.39
CA GLY A 228 -0.51 17.90 -56.43
C GLY A 228 0.92 17.62 -56.89
N SER A 229 1.94 18.24 -56.27
CA SER A 229 3.35 18.11 -56.64
C SER A 229 4.19 17.58 -55.49
N THR A 230 5.12 16.67 -55.77
CA THR A 230 6.03 16.11 -54.76
C THR A 230 7.02 17.17 -54.27
N PRO A 231 7.17 17.39 -52.95
CA PRO A 231 8.14 18.36 -52.44
C PRO A 231 9.57 17.89 -52.71
N THR A 232 10.45 18.82 -53.10
CA THR A 232 11.90 18.59 -53.27
C THR A 232 12.63 18.51 -51.93
N VAL A 233 12.12 19.17 -50.88
CA VAL A 233 12.69 19.12 -49.52
C VAL A 233 11.57 19.01 -48.49
N ILE A 234 11.70 18.09 -47.54
CA ILE A 234 10.80 17.93 -46.40
C ILE A 234 11.54 18.37 -45.13
N ASP A 235 11.10 19.47 -44.53
CA ASP A 235 11.70 20.05 -43.32
C ASP A 235 10.82 19.68 -42.12
N ARG A 236 11.08 18.50 -41.53
CA ARG A 236 10.37 18.01 -40.35
C ARG A 236 10.90 18.70 -39.09
N PRO A 237 10.03 19.17 -38.18
CA PRO A 237 10.48 19.67 -36.88
C PRO A 237 11.24 18.56 -36.14
N VAL A 238 12.47 18.86 -35.71
CA VAL A 238 13.32 17.93 -34.96
C VAL A 238 12.72 17.75 -33.57
N VAL A 239 12.34 16.52 -33.23
CA VAL A 239 12.02 16.16 -31.84
C VAL A 239 13.34 16.06 -31.10
N GLU A 240 13.66 17.04 -30.26
CA GLU A 240 14.82 16.97 -29.36
C GLU A 240 14.75 15.70 -28.51
N GLU A 241 15.82 14.90 -28.55
CA GLU A 241 15.93 13.72 -27.70
C GLU A 241 15.99 14.14 -26.23
N ALA A 242 15.15 13.54 -25.38
CA ALA A 242 15.25 13.80 -23.96
C ALA A 242 16.67 13.44 -23.48
N PRO A 243 17.32 14.32 -22.70
CA PRO A 243 18.59 13.97 -22.09
C PRO A 243 18.43 12.69 -21.24
N PRO A 244 19.51 11.92 -21.03
CA PRO A 244 19.50 10.88 -20.01
C PRO A 244 19.01 11.49 -18.70
N ASP A 245 18.09 10.82 -18.02
CA ASP A 245 17.93 11.03 -16.59
C ASP A 245 19.30 10.72 -15.97
N THR A 246 20.12 11.75 -15.74
CA THR A 246 21.05 11.67 -14.63
C THR A 246 20.14 11.43 -13.44
N VAL A 247 20.26 10.25 -12.83
CA VAL A 247 19.78 10.02 -11.48
C VAL A 247 20.54 11.01 -10.62
N THR A 248 20.07 12.26 -10.57
CA THR A 248 20.39 13.11 -9.44
C THR A 248 19.75 12.35 -8.31
N GLU A 249 20.60 11.82 -7.43
CA GLU A 249 20.26 11.61 -6.05
C GLU A 249 19.85 12.99 -5.47
N GLU A 250 18.75 13.55 -5.97
CA GLU A 250 17.99 14.49 -5.18
C GLU A 250 17.60 13.68 -3.98
N THR A 251 18.32 13.93 -2.90
CA THR A 251 18.03 13.42 -1.58
C THR A 251 16.61 13.87 -1.30
N ILE A 252 15.65 12.99 -1.58
CA ILE A 252 14.24 13.30 -1.45
C ILE A 252 14.06 13.65 0.03
N ASP A 253 13.74 14.92 0.28
CA ASP A 253 13.39 15.42 1.59
C ASP A 253 12.01 14.86 1.95
N TRP A 254 12.03 13.66 2.53
CA TRP A 254 10.85 12.93 3.00
C TRP A 254 10.37 13.55 4.31
N GLY A 255 9.88 14.78 4.24
CA GLY A 255 9.47 15.62 5.36
C GLY A 255 9.01 14.84 6.59
N ASP A 256 9.57 15.23 7.74
CA ASP A 256 9.43 14.67 9.09
C ASP A 256 8.30 13.63 9.25
N LEU A 257 8.65 12.35 9.07
CA LEU A 257 7.83 11.19 9.42
C LEU A 257 7.77 11.00 10.95
N SER A 258 7.51 12.08 11.70
CA SER A 258 7.22 12.01 13.12
C SER A 258 5.81 11.47 13.32
N ILE A 259 5.72 10.14 13.36
CA ILE A 259 4.54 9.41 13.85
C ILE A 259 4.47 9.64 15.36
N GLY A 260 4.03 10.84 15.74
CA GLY A 260 3.63 11.16 17.10
C GLY A 260 2.43 10.31 17.46
N VAL A 261 2.52 9.63 18.60
CA VAL A 261 1.45 8.82 19.19
C VAL A 261 0.32 9.75 19.63
N GLY A 262 -0.52 10.14 18.70
CA GLY A 262 -1.69 10.99 18.88
C GLY A 262 -2.61 10.74 17.71
N ALA A 263 -3.88 10.46 18.00
CA ALA A 263 -4.88 10.06 17.03
C ALA A 263 -5.19 11.20 16.05
N GLU A 264 -4.38 11.34 15.01
CA GLU A 264 -4.78 11.95 13.75
C GLU A 264 -4.33 11.01 12.65
N GLU A 265 -5.33 10.36 12.08
CA GLU A 265 -5.24 9.64 10.83
C GLU A 265 -4.67 10.61 9.79
N VAL A 266 -3.36 10.55 9.56
CA VAL A 266 -2.75 11.25 8.43
C VAL A 266 -3.28 10.56 7.19
N ASN A 267 -4.41 11.07 6.73
CA ASN A 267 -5.06 10.70 5.49
C ASN A 267 -4.15 11.18 4.35
N PHE A 268 -3.10 10.39 4.08
CA PHE A 268 -2.37 10.46 2.83
C PHE A 268 -3.32 9.95 1.76
N GLY A 269 -4.18 10.86 1.29
CA GLY A 269 -5.30 10.66 0.38
C GLY A 269 -5.20 9.36 -0.41
N ILE A 270 -5.76 8.30 0.15
CA ILE A 270 -6.19 7.14 -0.62
C ILE A 270 -7.54 7.56 -1.20
N THR A 271 -7.53 8.57 -2.08
CA THR A 271 -8.57 8.69 -3.08
C THR A 271 -8.20 7.67 -4.14
N VAL A 272 -8.84 6.50 -4.04
CA VAL A 272 -9.01 5.63 -5.21
C VAL A 272 -9.92 6.40 -6.16
N GLU A 273 -9.37 7.40 -6.86
CA GLU A 273 -9.97 7.93 -8.07
C GLU A 273 -9.76 6.87 -9.15
N ASP A 274 -10.57 5.82 -9.10
CA ASP A 274 -10.70 4.79 -10.15
C ASP A 274 -11.43 5.30 -11.39
N SER A 275 -11.39 6.62 -11.58
CA SER A 275 -11.87 7.28 -12.77
C SER A 275 -10.86 8.36 -13.08
N VAL A 276 -9.75 7.97 -13.71
CA VAL A 276 -9.05 8.90 -14.58
C VAL A 276 -10.07 9.31 -15.63
N ASP A 277 -10.73 10.44 -15.37
CA ASP A 277 -11.48 11.17 -16.36
C ASP A 277 -10.47 11.49 -17.46
N TRP A 278 -10.51 10.69 -18.52
CA TRP A 278 -9.62 10.82 -19.67
C TRP A 278 -9.93 12.06 -20.50
N GLY A 279 -10.65 13.04 -19.95
CA GLY A 279 -10.70 14.39 -20.47
C GLY A 279 -10.98 14.39 -21.96
N ILE A 280 -11.92 13.56 -22.40
CA ILE A 280 -12.60 13.76 -23.69
C ILE A 280 -13.65 14.85 -23.44
N THR A 281 -13.22 15.98 -22.90
CA THR A 281 -13.90 17.22 -23.23
C THR A 281 -13.33 17.54 -24.60
N LEU A 282 -14.12 17.28 -25.64
CA LEU A 282 -14.09 18.11 -26.84
C LEU A 282 -14.36 19.55 -26.37
N GLU A 283 -13.35 20.18 -25.75
CA GLU A 283 -13.28 21.63 -25.78
C GLU A 283 -13.04 21.92 -27.25
N SER A 284 -14.15 22.17 -27.94
CA SER A 284 -14.23 22.91 -29.19
C SER A 284 -13.00 23.77 -29.26
N GLY A 285 -12.05 23.34 -30.09
CA GLY A 285 -10.74 23.96 -30.19
C GLY A 285 -11.02 25.42 -30.34
N LYS A 286 -10.60 26.20 -29.34
CA LYS A 286 -10.62 27.66 -29.40
C LYS A 286 -10.06 27.98 -30.77
N GLU A 287 -10.91 28.48 -31.66
CA GLU A 287 -10.53 28.89 -32.99
C GLU A 287 -9.40 29.89 -32.79
N VAL A 288 -8.17 29.40 -32.86
CA VAL A 288 -7.08 30.22 -33.31
C VAL A 288 -7.49 30.46 -34.74
N SER A 289 -8.12 31.61 -34.94
CA SER A 289 -8.30 32.25 -36.22
C SER A 289 -6.91 32.40 -36.83
N ALA A 290 -6.41 31.29 -37.39
CA ALA A 290 -5.37 31.26 -38.38
C ALA A 290 -6.00 31.93 -39.59
N GLN A 291 -5.98 33.26 -39.54
CA GLN A 291 -6.07 34.11 -40.71
C GLN A 291 -5.21 33.43 -41.77
N THR A 292 -5.85 33.11 -42.88
CA THR A 292 -5.30 32.55 -44.10
C THR A 292 -4.16 33.43 -44.60
N LEU A 293 -3.00 33.34 -43.96
CA LEU A 293 -1.76 33.89 -44.46
C LEU A 293 -1.18 32.80 -45.34
N GLY A 294 -1.38 32.97 -46.65
CA GLY A 294 -0.72 32.17 -47.66
C GLY A 294 0.79 32.24 -47.46
N PHE A 295 1.34 31.26 -46.74
CA PHE A 295 2.77 31.08 -46.65
C PHE A 295 3.19 30.24 -47.85
N ALA A 296 3.25 30.90 -49.01
CA ALA A 296 4.07 30.42 -50.11
C ALA A 296 5.53 30.48 -49.65
N GLY A 297 5.96 29.44 -48.94
CA GLY A 297 7.38 29.10 -48.86
C GLY A 297 7.94 28.90 -50.27
N PRO A 298 9.27 28.88 -50.45
CA PRO A 298 9.86 28.59 -51.75
C PRO A 298 9.23 27.32 -52.35
N GLU A 299 8.82 27.40 -53.63
CA GLU A 299 8.20 26.28 -54.35
C GLU A 299 9.02 24.99 -54.12
N GLY A 300 8.34 23.93 -53.71
CA GLY A 300 8.95 22.61 -53.46
C GLY A 300 9.42 22.34 -52.03
N VAL A 301 9.33 23.26 -51.06
CA VAL A 301 9.73 22.98 -49.66
C VAL A 301 8.52 22.81 -48.75
N ALA A 302 8.30 21.59 -48.25
CA ALA A 302 7.27 21.29 -47.27
C ALA A 302 7.77 21.64 -45.85
N ARG A 303 7.12 22.60 -45.18
CA ARG A 303 7.46 23.07 -43.83
C ARG A 303 6.25 23.04 -42.89
N GLY A 304 6.49 22.87 -41.60
CA GLY A 304 5.42 22.93 -40.58
C GLY A 304 4.36 21.85 -40.82
N GLU A 305 3.08 22.25 -40.91
CA GLU A 305 1.97 21.32 -41.18
C GLU A 305 2.11 20.59 -42.53
N ASP A 306 2.67 21.26 -43.54
CA ASP A 306 2.82 20.69 -44.88
C ASP A 306 3.90 19.60 -44.95
N ALA A 307 4.81 19.55 -43.96
CA ALA A 307 5.85 18.52 -43.82
C ALA A 307 5.33 17.20 -43.21
N LEU A 308 4.16 17.25 -42.55
CA LEU A 308 3.49 16.07 -42.00
C LEU A 308 2.86 15.24 -43.13
N SER A 309 2.70 13.95 -42.91
CA SER A 309 1.90 13.10 -43.78
C SER A 309 0.39 13.36 -43.58
N VAL A 310 -0.42 12.98 -44.57
CA VAL A 310 -1.89 13.12 -44.51
C VAL A 310 -2.52 12.33 -43.36
N LEU A 311 -1.89 11.23 -42.90
CA LEU A 311 -2.33 10.50 -41.70
C LEU A 311 -1.69 10.99 -40.38
N GLU A 312 -0.62 11.81 -40.45
CA GLU A 312 -0.03 12.49 -39.28
C GLU A 312 -0.82 13.77 -38.94
N TYR A 313 -1.24 14.53 -39.97
CA TYR A 313 -1.92 15.80 -39.79
C TYR A 313 -3.35 15.61 -39.24
N PRO A 314 -3.71 16.24 -38.10
CA PRO A 314 -4.97 15.95 -37.41
C PRO A 314 -6.23 16.11 -38.26
N LYS A 315 -6.32 17.15 -39.10
CA LYS A 315 -7.55 17.41 -39.88
C LYS A 315 -7.79 16.34 -40.94
N THR A 316 -6.77 16.01 -41.73
CA THR A 316 -6.87 14.99 -42.78
C THR A 316 -6.97 13.59 -42.19
N ARG A 317 -6.32 13.32 -41.06
CA ARG A 317 -6.49 12.08 -40.31
C ARG A 317 -7.92 11.91 -39.80
N SER A 318 -8.51 12.94 -39.17
CA SER A 318 -9.90 12.89 -38.71
C SER A 318 -10.84 12.62 -39.87
N GLN A 319 -10.69 13.34 -40.99
CA GLN A 319 -11.49 13.10 -42.19
C GLN A 319 -11.32 11.67 -42.71
N PHE A 320 -10.10 11.13 -42.76
CA PHE A 320 -9.85 9.75 -43.18
C PHE A 320 -10.55 8.73 -42.27
N VAL A 321 -10.54 8.95 -40.95
CA VAL A 321 -11.21 8.09 -39.96
C VAL A 321 -12.73 8.20 -40.09
N ASP A 322 -13.27 9.40 -40.25
CA ASP A 322 -14.71 9.63 -40.42
C ASP A 322 -15.22 8.92 -41.69
N GLU A 323 -14.48 9.04 -42.80
CA GLU A 323 -14.80 8.38 -44.07
C GLU A 323 -14.67 6.84 -43.97
N LEU A 324 -13.74 6.31 -43.17
CA LEU A 324 -13.68 4.88 -42.87
C LEU A 324 -14.89 4.41 -42.04
N MET A 325 -15.33 5.19 -41.05
CA MET A 325 -16.52 4.88 -40.25
C MET A 325 -17.79 4.94 -41.10
N GLU A 326 -17.90 5.92 -42.00
CA GLU A 326 -18.99 6.01 -42.99
C GLU A 326 -19.06 4.73 -43.85
N LEU A 327 -17.91 4.28 -44.37
CA LEU A 327 -17.83 3.06 -45.16
C LEU A 327 -18.14 1.80 -44.33
N GLU A 328 -17.70 1.76 -43.06
CA GLU A 328 -18.04 0.67 -42.13
C GLU A 328 -19.55 0.56 -41.93
N LEU A 329 -20.20 1.69 -41.62
CA LEU A 329 -21.64 1.75 -41.39
C LEU A 329 -22.42 1.34 -42.63
N PHE A 330 -22.00 1.81 -43.81
CA PHE A 330 -22.58 1.39 -45.08
C PHE A 330 -22.50 -0.14 -45.25
N LEU A 331 -21.32 -0.74 -45.06
CA LEU A 331 -21.13 -2.18 -45.24
C LEU A 331 -21.89 -3.00 -44.19
N CYS A 332 -21.99 -2.52 -42.95
CA CYS A 332 -22.81 -3.13 -41.91
C CYS A 332 -24.29 -3.13 -42.31
N GLN A 333 -24.79 -1.98 -42.78
CA GLN A 333 -26.16 -1.85 -43.25
C GLN A 333 -26.43 -2.77 -44.44
N ARG A 334 -25.51 -2.84 -45.42
CA ARG A 334 -25.60 -3.77 -46.55
C ARG A 334 -25.69 -5.23 -46.09
N LEU A 335 -24.85 -5.65 -45.13
CA LEU A 335 -24.88 -7.02 -44.62
C LEU A 335 -26.21 -7.36 -43.93
N SER A 336 -26.75 -6.44 -43.13
CA SER A 336 -28.05 -6.61 -42.49
C SER A 336 -29.15 -6.80 -43.54
N GLU A 337 -29.20 -5.95 -44.56
CA GLU A 337 -30.18 -6.03 -45.65
C GLU A 337 -30.05 -7.32 -46.48
N MET A 338 -28.83 -7.85 -46.65
CA MET A 338 -28.59 -9.13 -47.33
C MET A 338 -28.91 -10.36 -46.46
N SER A 339 -29.06 -10.18 -45.14
CA SER A 339 -29.31 -11.27 -44.19
C SER A 339 -30.79 -11.44 -43.82
N GLU A 340 -31.61 -10.40 -44.00
CA GLU A 340 -33.05 -10.49 -43.81
C GLU A 340 -33.67 -11.28 -44.99
N GLU A 341 -34.38 -12.37 -44.68
CA GLU A 341 -35.06 -13.24 -45.64
C GLU A 341 -36.19 -12.49 -46.39
N GLY A 342 -35.82 -11.70 -47.39
CA GLY A 342 -36.68 -10.93 -48.31
C GLY A 342 -36.22 -11.05 -49.77
N ASP A 343 -35.64 -12.20 -50.11
CA ASP A 343 -34.80 -12.48 -51.28
C ASP A 343 -35.48 -12.23 -52.65
N MET A 344 -36.80 -12.07 -52.72
CA MET A 344 -37.50 -11.76 -53.98
C MET A 344 -37.83 -10.28 -54.20
N VAL A 345 -38.02 -9.50 -53.11
CA VAL A 345 -38.42 -8.07 -53.22
C VAL A 345 -37.22 -7.13 -53.11
N ALA A 346 -36.17 -7.54 -52.40
CA ALA A 346 -34.89 -6.81 -52.42
C ALA A 346 -34.17 -6.98 -53.76
N MET A 347 -34.17 -8.20 -54.32
CA MET A 347 -33.56 -8.49 -55.63
C MET A 347 -34.26 -7.77 -56.79
N SER A 348 -35.57 -7.48 -56.69
CA SER A 348 -36.29 -6.73 -57.72
C SER A 348 -35.94 -5.23 -57.73
N GLN A 349 -35.61 -4.64 -56.58
CA GLN A 349 -35.24 -3.23 -56.45
C GLN A 349 -33.87 -2.90 -57.09
N PHE A 350 -32.96 -3.87 -57.13
CA PHE A 350 -31.63 -3.70 -57.72
C PHE A 350 -31.50 -4.21 -59.16
N GLN A 351 -32.60 -4.57 -59.85
CA GLN A 351 -32.53 -5.04 -61.24
C GLN A 351 -31.94 -4.01 -62.22
N LEU A 352 -32.11 -2.71 -61.94
CA LEU A 352 -31.53 -1.62 -62.72
C LEU A 352 -30.19 -1.12 -62.14
N ALA A 353 -29.72 -1.72 -61.05
CA ALA A 353 -28.48 -1.33 -60.41
C ALA A 353 -27.25 -1.72 -61.25
N PRO A 354 -26.13 -0.98 -61.17
CA PRO A 354 -24.88 -1.37 -61.80
C PRO A 354 -24.41 -2.78 -61.39
N SER A 355 -23.65 -3.45 -62.26
CA SER A 355 -23.14 -4.81 -62.02
C SER A 355 -22.29 -4.91 -60.75
N VAL A 356 -21.62 -3.82 -60.35
CA VAL A 356 -20.85 -3.72 -59.11
C VAL A 356 -21.73 -3.93 -57.87
N ILE A 357 -23.01 -3.57 -57.92
CA ILE A 357 -23.99 -3.79 -56.84
C ILE A 357 -24.59 -5.20 -56.96
N GLN A 358 -25.01 -5.61 -58.16
CA GLN A 358 -25.68 -6.90 -58.38
C GLN A 358 -24.77 -8.12 -58.14
N ALA A 359 -23.47 -8.00 -58.39
CA ALA A 359 -22.52 -9.10 -58.27
C ALA A 359 -21.99 -9.33 -56.84
N GLN A 360 -22.53 -8.64 -55.83
CA GLN A 360 -22.08 -8.79 -54.45
C GLN A 360 -22.68 -10.02 -53.79
N THR A 361 -21.86 -10.68 -52.97
CA THR A 361 -22.27 -11.79 -52.10
C THR A 361 -22.03 -11.40 -50.65
N THR A 362 -22.78 -12.00 -49.72
CA THR A 362 -22.65 -11.72 -48.29
C THR A 362 -21.21 -11.92 -47.80
N GLN A 363 -20.52 -12.96 -48.31
CA GLN A 363 -19.13 -13.25 -47.97
C GLN A 363 -18.17 -12.15 -48.44
N ARG A 364 -18.41 -11.57 -49.62
CA ARG A 364 -17.55 -10.51 -50.18
C ARG A 364 -17.72 -9.20 -49.41
N VAL A 365 -18.96 -8.82 -49.09
CA VAL A 365 -19.24 -7.63 -48.27
C VAL A 365 -18.68 -7.81 -46.86
N GLN A 366 -18.75 -9.02 -46.29
CA GLN A 366 -18.14 -9.32 -44.99
C GLN A 366 -16.60 -9.21 -45.02
N ALA A 367 -15.95 -9.64 -46.10
CA ALA A 367 -14.52 -9.46 -46.28
C ALA A 367 -14.14 -7.96 -46.37
N MET A 368 -14.89 -7.18 -47.15
CA MET A 368 -14.70 -5.72 -47.24
C MET A 368 -14.84 -5.04 -45.85
N LEU A 369 -15.87 -5.44 -45.08
CA LEU A 369 -16.08 -4.91 -43.74
C LEU A 369 -14.92 -5.25 -42.80
N ALA A 370 -14.40 -6.48 -42.88
CA ALA A 370 -13.25 -6.89 -42.09
C ALA A 370 -11.98 -6.07 -42.43
N ASP A 371 -11.78 -5.73 -43.70
CA ASP A 371 -10.67 -4.88 -44.14
C ASP A 371 -10.79 -3.44 -43.62
N VAL A 372 -12.00 -2.85 -43.69
CA VAL A 372 -12.28 -1.50 -43.14
C VAL A 372 -12.05 -1.47 -41.62
N ARG A 373 -12.58 -2.46 -40.89
CA ARG A 373 -12.41 -2.55 -39.43
C ARG A 373 -10.95 -2.70 -39.01
N ARG A 374 -10.15 -3.46 -39.76
CA ARG A 374 -8.72 -3.62 -39.49
C ARG A 374 -7.98 -2.29 -39.56
N LEU A 375 -8.30 -1.47 -40.57
CA LEU A 375 -7.70 -0.14 -40.73
C LEU A 375 -8.18 0.85 -39.65
N LEU A 376 -9.47 0.81 -39.30
CA LEU A 376 -10.02 1.59 -38.19
C LEU A 376 -9.36 1.25 -36.86
N GLU A 377 -9.24 -0.03 -36.51
CA GLU A 377 -8.58 -0.48 -35.28
C GLU A 377 -7.12 -0.01 -35.22
N GLY A 378 -6.40 -0.06 -36.35
CA GLY A 378 -5.02 0.42 -36.45
C GLY A 378 -4.84 1.92 -36.17
N LEU A 379 -5.85 2.74 -36.47
CA LEU A 379 -5.79 4.20 -36.29
C LEU A 379 -6.49 4.71 -35.02
N THR A 380 -7.45 3.94 -34.49
CA THR A 380 -8.32 4.38 -33.39
C THR A 380 -8.02 3.70 -32.05
N SER A 381 -7.09 2.73 -32.02
CA SER A 381 -6.67 2.10 -30.77
C SER A 381 -6.18 3.11 -29.73
N LEU A 382 -6.40 2.82 -28.45
CA LEU A 382 -5.97 3.68 -27.33
C LEU A 382 -4.48 4.03 -27.42
N ARG A 383 -3.65 3.06 -27.78
CA ARG A 383 -2.21 3.25 -28.01
C ARG A 383 -1.96 4.30 -29.09
N MET A 384 -2.65 4.20 -30.23
CA MET A 384 -2.48 5.13 -31.34
C MET A 384 -2.94 6.55 -30.98
N GLN A 385 -4.04 6.68 -30.22
CA GLN A 385 -4.47 7.96 -29.67
C GLN A 385 -3.39 8.59 -28.78
N HIS A 386 -2.78 7.81 -27.89
CA HIS A 386 -1.66 8.29 -27.07
C HIS A 386 -0.46 8.73 -27.92
N LEU A 387 -0.11 7.99 -28.97
CA LEU A 387 0.99 8.38 -29.87
C LEU A 387 0.73 9.71 -30.57
N PHE A 388 -0.50 9.97 -31.03
CA PHE A 388 -0.87 11.26 -31.59
C PHE A 388 -0.82 12.39 -30.55
N MET A 389 -1.23 12.13 -29.31
CA MET A 389 -1.13 13.11 -28.22
C MET A 389 0.33 13.42 -27.87
N ILE A 390 1.19 12.41 -27.87
CA ILE A 390 2.62 12.59 -27.65
C ILE A 390 3.25 13.41 -28.78
N GLN A 391 2.95 13.08 -30.04
CA GLN A 391 3.46 13.81 -31.20
C GLN A 391 3.00 15.28 -31.21
N ALA A 392 1.76 15.53 -30.80
CA ALA A 392 1.19 16.88 -30.76
C ALA A 392 1.71 17.75 -29.61
N SER A 393 2.15 17.15 -28.49
CA SER A 393 2.57 17.90 -27.31
C SER A 393 3.69 17.22 -26.51
N PRO A 394 4.91 17.80 -26.47
CA PRO A 394 5.98 17.33 -25.59
C PRO A 394 5.60 17.29 -24.11
N ARG A 395 4.75 18.23 -23.66
CA ARG A 395 4.24 18.30 -22.27
C ARG A 395 3.41 17.07 -21.89
N TYR A 396 2.84 16.37 -22.86
CA TYR A 396 2.13 15.13 -22.61
C TYR A 396 3.07 14.02 -22.14
N VAL A 397 4.29 13.94 -22.71
CA VAL A 397 5.33 12.99 -22.27
C VAL A 397 5.73 13.24 -20.83
N GLU A 398 5.98 14.51 -20.48
CA GLU A 398 6.32 14.91 -19.11
C GLU A 398 5.21 14.50 -18.15
N ARG A 399 3.95 14.85 -18.45
CA ARG A 399 2.79 14.52 -17.61
C ARG A 399 2.62 13.01 -17.41
N VAL A 400 2.73 12.22 -18.47
CA VAL A 400 2.62 10.74 -18.39
C VAL A 400 3.79 10.16 -17.60
N SER A 401 5.01 10.69 -17.82
CA SER A 401 6.20 10.28 -17.09
C SER A 401 6.08 10.57 -15.59
N ASP A 402 5.59 11.75 -15.22
CA ASP A 402 5.40 12.14 -13.83
C ASP A 402 4.30 11.34 -13.16
N MET A 403 3.17 11.13 -13.84
CA MET A 403 2.08 10.27 -13.36
C MET A 403 2.58 8.84 -13.08
N LEU A 404 3.35 8.26 -14.01
CA LEU A 404 3.90 6.90 -13.85
C LEU A 404 4.96 6.85 -12.74
N ARG A 405 5.86 7.84 -12.67
CA ARG A 405 6.83 7.98 -11.57
C ARG A 405 6.14 8.14 -10.22
N GLN A 406 5.02 8.86 -10.15
CA GLN A 406 4.26 9.03 -8.91
C GLN A 406 3.73 7.70 -8.37
N LYS A 407 3.24 6.80 -9.23
CA LYS A 407 2.80 5.45 -8.83
C LYS A 407 3.95 4.64 -8.20
N LEU A 408 5.14 4.70 -8.79
CA LEU A 408 6.33 4.05 -8.21
C LEU A 408 6.74 4.68 -6.88
N LYS A 409 6.78 6.02 -6.81
CA LYS A 409 7.07 6.74 -5.56
C LYS A 409 6.11 6.33 -4.44
N GLN A 410 4.81 6.21 -4.72
CA GLN A 410 3.82 5.74 -3.74
C GLN A 410 4.11 4.31 -3.28
N ALA A 411 4.50 3.41 -4.18
CA ALA A 411 4.89 2.05 -3.81
C ALA A 411 6.13 2.04 -2.88
N ASP A 412 7.13 2.86 -3.16
CA ASP A 412 8.35 2.92 -2.36
C ASP A 412 8.11 3.54 -0.98
N ILE A 413 7.25 4.56 -0.89
CA ILE A 413 6.79 5.11 0.40
C ILE A 413 6.11 4.02 1.24
N LEU A 414 5.28 3.17 0.65
CA LEU A 414 4.63 2.06 1.37
C LEU A 414 5.64 1.01 1.84
N VAL A 415 6.72 0.76 1.07
CA VAL A 415 7.83 -0.11 1.48
C VAL A 415 8.59 0.48 2.67
N LEU A 416 8.89 1.79 2.65
CA LEU A 416 9.54 2.47 3.77
C LEU A 416 8.65 2.47 5.02
N LYS A 417 7.35 2.73 4.84
CA LYS A 417 6.36 2.66 5.93
C LYS A 417 6.30 1.27 6.55
N ARG A 418 6.32 0.21 5.72
CA ARG A 418 6.39 -1.18 6.20
C ARG A 418 7.62 -1.42 7.06
N ALA A 419 8.79 -0.91 6.68
CA ALA A 419 10.01 -1.05 7.47
C ALA A 419 9.90 -0.36 8.84
N SER A 420 9.32 0.85 8.89
CA SER A 420 9.04 1.57 10.14
C SER A 420 8.06 0.81 11.04
N VAL A 421 6.97 0.28 10.47
CA VAL A 421 5.99 -0.55 11.23
C VAL A 421 6.66 -1.83 11.76
N ALA A 422 7.55 -2.46 10.98
CA ALA A 422 8.29 -3.64 11.41
C ALA A 422 9.25 -3.35 12.58
N GLU A 423 9.90 -2.18 12.58
CA GLU A 423 10.72 -1.74 13.72
C GLU A 423 9.86 -1.53 14.98
N GLN A 424 8.68 -0.92 14.84
CA GLN A 424 7.74 -0.76 15.96
C GLN A 424 7.24 -2.12 16.49
N ARG A 425 6.97 -3.09 15.60
CA ARG A 425 6.57 -4.45 15.99
C ARG A 425 7.69 -5.14 16.75
N GLN A 426 8.94 -4.98 16.33
CA GLN A 426 10.10 -5.53 17.02
C GLN A 426 10.25 -4.95 18.43
N LYS A 427 10.08 -3.62 18.60
CA LYS A 427 10.08 -2.97 19.92
C LYS A 427 8.97 -3.50 20.84
N ALA A 428 7.77 -3.74 20.29
CA ALA A 428 6.66 -4.32 21.05
C ALA A 428 6.96 -5.77 21.47
N LEU A 429 7.59 -6.57 20.60
CA LEU A 429 8.01 -7.93 20.91
C LEU A 429 9.08 -7.97 22.03
N GLU A 430 10.03 -7.04 22.00
CA GLU A 430 11.02 -6.88 23.08
C GLU A 430 10.39 -6.45 24.41
N GLU A 431 9.35 -5.61 24.38
CA GLU A 431 8.59 -5.26 25.58
C GLU A 431 7.87 -6.49 26.15
N GLN A 432 7.22 -7.29 25.31
CA GLN A 432 6.59 -8.55 25.73
C GLN A 432 7.61 -9.49 26.39
N ALA A 433 8.77 -9.68 25.75
CA ALA A 433 9.83 -10.54 26.28
C ALA A 433 10.40 -10.08 27.64
N LYS A 434 10.30 -8.79 27.97
CA LYS A 434 10.66 -8.24 29.29
C LYS A 434 9.57 -8.43 30.35
N LEU A 435 8.30 -8.49 29.94
CA LEU A 435 7.15 -8.56 30.84
C LEU A 435 6.79 -10.00 31.24
N GLU A 436 6.85 -10.95 30.31
CA GLU A 436 6.57 -12.37 30.55
C GLU A 436 7.35 -12.97 31.75
N PRO A 437 8.68 -12.82 31.84
CA PRO A 437 9.43 -13.39 32.97
C PRO A 437 9.05 -12.72 34.31
N ARG A 438 8.55 -11.48 34.30
CA ARG A 438 8.07 -10.80 35.51
C ARG A 438 6.76 -11.42 36.00
N ILE A 439 5.88 -11.83 35.08
CA ILE A 439 4.64 -12.55 35.43
C ILE A 439 4.99 -13.89 36.06
N ASP A 440 5.89 -14.66 35.45
CA ASP A 440 6.30 -15.97 35.96
C ASP A 440 6.99 -15.87 37.33
N LEU A 441 7.84 -14.86 37.51
CA LEU A 441 8.49 -14.59 38.79
C LEU A 441 7.48 -14.19 39.86
N LEU A 442 6.56 -13.29 39.55
CA LEU A 442 5.49 -12.88 40.47
C LEU A 442 4.61 -14.07 40.83
N ALA A 443 4.27 -14.92 39.85
CA ALA A 443 3.47 -16.10 40.05
C ALA A 443 4.15 -17.11 40.99
N THR A 444 5.44 -17.37 40.76
CA THR A 444 6.25 -18.27 41.58
C THR A 444 6.35 -17.76 43.01
N ARG A 445 6.67 -16.47 43.19
CA ARG A 445 6.76 -15.83 44.51
C ARG A 445 5.43 -15.81 45.25
N THR A 446 4.33 -15.60 44.54
CA THR A 446 2.98 -15.58 45.13
C THR A 446 2.56 -16.97 45.61
N LYS A 447 2.87 -18.03 44.84
CA LYS A 447 2.65 -19.42 45.25
C LYS A 447 3.51 -19.81 46.46
N GLU A 448 4.77 -19.38 46.50
CA GLU A 448 5.64 -19.63 47.64
C GLU A 448 5.13 -18.94 48.91
N LEU A 449 4.76 -17.66 48.79
CA LEU A 449 4.15 -16.90 49.89
C LEU A 449 2.86 -17.56 50.39
N GLN A 450 1.99 -18.04 49.48
CA GLN A 450 0.78 -18.76 49.83
C GLN A 450 1.10 -20.02 50.67
N LYS A 451 2.04 -20.85 50.22
CA LYS A 451 2.46 -22.07 50.95
C LYS A 451 3.00 -21.74 52.34
N GLN A 452 3.82 -20.70 52.46
CA GLN A 452 4.39 -20.27 53.74
C GLN A 452 3.29 -19.82 54.71
N ILE A 453 2.30 -19.07 54.22
CA ILE A 453 1.14 -18.65 55.01
C ILE A 453 0.30 -19.88 55.43
N GLU A 454 -0.02 -20.79 54.51
CA GLU A 454 -0.81 -22.00 54.79
C GLU A 454 -0.14 -22.87 55.86
N ALA A 455 1.18 -23.06 55.76
CA ALA A 455 1.96 -23.80 56.74
C ALA A 455 1.96 -23.13 58.12
N ASP A 456 2.07 -21.80 58.18
CA ASP A 456 2.03 -21.05 59.44
C ASP A 456 0.65 -21.13 60.11
N ILE A 457 -0.43 -20.97 59.34
CA ILE A 457 -1.80 -21.15 59.86
C ILE A 457 -2.01 -22.60 60.32
N SER A 458 -1.57 -23.59 59.54
CA SER A 458 -1.70 -25.01 59.88
C SER A 458 -1.09 -25.33 61.25
N LYS A 459 0.12 -24.83 61.52
CA LYS A 459 0.79 -24.96 62.83
C LYS A 459 -0.06 -24.37 63.97
N ARG A 460 -0.72 -23.24 63.73
CA ARG A 460 -1.60 -22.57 64.71
C ARG A 460 -2.88 -23.35 65.00
N TYR A 461 -3.30 -24.27 64.11
CA TYR A 461 -4.48 -25.10 64.26
C TYR A 461 -4.15 -26.60 64.34
N ASN A 462 -3.18 -26.96 65.18
CA ASN A 462 -2.80 -28.35 65.48
C ASN A 462 -2.45 -29.18 64.23
N ASN A 463 -1.71 -28.58 63.28
CA ASN A 463 -1.28 -29.20 62.02
C ASN A 463 -2.42 -29.73 61.13
N ARG A 464 -3.62 -29.13 61.24
CA ARG A 464 -4.70 -29.39 60.28
C ARG A 464 -4.33 -28.83 58.91
N HIS A 465 -4.70 -29.53 57.85
CA HIS A 465 -4.48 -29.04 56.49
C HIS A 465 -5.28 -27.75 56.25
N VAL A 466 -4.60 -26.69 55.79
CA VAL A 466 -5.18 -25.38 55.49
C VAL A 466 -4.89 -25.05 54.03
N ASN A 467 -5.90 -24.58 53.30
CA ASN A 467 -5.76 -24.15 51.90
C ASN A 467 -6.42 -22.77 51.73
N LEU A 468 -5.67 -21.81 51.20
CA LEU A 468 -6.16 -20.47 50.87
C LEU A 468 -6.80 -20.49 49.49
N MET A 469 -8.11 -20.74 49.45
CA MET A 469 -8.90 -20.75 48.22
C MET A 469 -9.13 -19.32 47.68
N GLY A 470 -9.09 -19.16 46.35
CA GLY A 470 -9.35 -17.88 45.66
C GLY A 470 -8.09 -17.14 45.19
N VAL A 471 -6.90 -17.70 45.41
CA VAL A 471 -5.63 -17.23 44.82
C VAL A 471 -5.52 -17.79 43.40
N MET A 472 -6.15 -17.14 42.41
CA MET A 472 -5.88 -17.45 41.01
C MET A 472 -4.65 -16.65 40.57
N VAL A 473 -3.49 -17.31 40.63
CA VAL A 473 -2.21 -16.77 40.15
C VAL A 473 -2.17 -16.75 38.64
#